data_AF-A0A951ZPI7-F1
#
_entry.id   AF-A0A951ZPI7-F1
#
_cell.length_a   1.000
_cell.length_b   1.000
_cell.length_c   1.000
_cell.angle_alpha   90.00
_cell.angle_beta   90.00
_cell.angle_gamma   90.00
#
_symmetry.space_group_name_H-M   'P 1'
#
loop_
_entity.id
_entity.type
_entity.pdbx_description
1 polymer ?
#
loop_
_entity_poly.entity_id
_entity_poly.type
_entity_poly.pdbx_seq_one_letter_code
_entity_poly.pdbx_strand_id
1 'polypeptide(L)' 'MPIEKCPICKKARDRFEEPAKWIPFCSKRCKDIDMGKWLTGHYQIQRDLEIEDLLEADPEAIPEDTRE' A
#
# COMPACT_ATOMS: atom_id res chain seq x y z
N MET A 1 4.49 -10.19 27.78
CA MET A 1 4.62 -8.93 27.01
C MET A 1 4.14 -9.18 25.58
N PRO A 2 3.34 -8.30 24.97
CA PRO A 2 2.85 -8.53 23.61
C PRO A 2 4.01 -8.44 22.63
N ILE A 3 4.37 -9.58 22.04
CA ILE A 3 5.34 -9.67 20.96
C ILE A 3 4.65 -9.20 19.68
N GLU A 4 5.18 -8.16 19.07
CA GLU A 4 4.63 -7.63 17.82
C GLU A 4 5.43 -8.14 16.64
N LYS A 5 4.74 -8.62 15.61
CA LYS A 5 5.38 -9.13 14.41
C LYS A 5 5.71 -7.97 13.47
N CYS A 6 6.94 -7.93 12.98
CA CYS A 6 7.32 -6.98 11.95
C CYS A 6 6.41 -7.12 10.72
N PRO A 7 5.79 -6.05 10.19
CA PRO A 7 4.85 -6.16 9.09
C PRO A 7 5.49 -6.69 7.80
N ILE A 8 6.80 -6.47 7.62
CA ILE A 8 7.56 -6.84 6.43
C ILE A 8 8.04 -8.30 6.45
N CYS A 9 8.63 -8.77 7.55
CA CYS A 9 9.24 -10.12 7.60
C CYS A 9 8.61 -11.06 8.63
N LYS A 10 7.60 -10.60 9.38
CA LYS A 10 6.86 -11.35 10.41
C LYS A 10 7.69 -11.87 11.59
N LYS A 11 8.98 -11.51 11.69
CA LYS A 11 9.81 -11.80 12.86
C LYS A 11 9.19 -11.17 14.12
N ALA A 12 9.20 -11.95 15.20
CA ALA A 12 8.88 -11.48 16.54
C ALA A 12 9.84 -10.36 16.94
N ARG A 13 9.32 -9.32 17.57
CA ARG A 13 10.12 -8.32 18.27
C ARG A 13 9.52 -8.03 19.63
N ASP A 14 10.36 -7.70 20.59
CA ASP A 14 9.91 -7.11 21.83
C ASP A 14 9.65 -5.62 21.61
N ARG A 15 8.48 -5.13 22.06
CA ARG A 15 8.09 -3.72 21.97
C ARG A 15 8.97 -2.84 22.87
N PHE A 16 9.55 -3.41 23.91
CA PHE A 16 10.32 -2.69 24.93
C PHE A 16 11.84 -2.81 24.75
N GLU A 17 12.30 -3.52 23.72
CA GLU A 17 13.72 -3.64 23.40
C GLU A 17 14.23 -2.38 22.67
N GLU A 18 15.22 -1.72 23.27
CA GLU A 18 15.97 -0.62 22.67
C GLU A 18 16.79 -1.14 21.48
N PRO A 19 16.84 -0.43 20.33
CA PRO A 19 16.31 0.90 20.11
C PRO A 19 14.89 0.89 19.51
N ALA A 20 13.99 1.64 20.14
CA ALA A 20 12.65 1.96 19.63
C ALA A 20 12.65 2.76 18.29
N LYS A 21 13.82 3.00 17.70
CA LYS A 21 13.98 3.77 16.44
C LYS A 21 13.40 3.08 15.20
N TRP A 22 13.21 1.76 15.24
CA TRP A 22 12.71 1.00 14.10
C TRP A 22 11.26 0.53 14.24
N ILE A 23 10.56 0.81 15.35
CA ILE A 23 9.15 0.43 15.52
C ILE A 23 8.31 1.03 14.37
N PRO A 24 7.45 0.24 13.68
CA PRO A 24 6.99 -1.15 13.95
C PRO A 24 7.83 -2.29 13.32
N PHE A 25 8.97 -1.99 12.73
CA PHE A 25 9.86 -2.93 12.07
C PHE A 25 10.88 -3.58 13.04
N CYS A 26 11.47 -4.70 12.63
CA CYS A 26 12.52 -5.36 13.41
C CYS A 26 13.93 -4.81 13.13
N SER A 27 14.12 -4.00 12.08
CA SER A 27 15.42 -3.44 11.70
C SER A 27 15.29 -2.31 10.67
N LYS A 28 16.37 -1.54 10.48
CA LYS A 28 16.49 -0.54 9.41
C LYS A 28 16.15 -1.13 8.03
N ARG A 29 16.65 -2.33 7.73
CA ARG A 29 16.40 -3.01 6.45
C ARG A 29 14.91 -3.17 6.18
N CYS A 30 14.12 -3.58 7.17
CA CYS A 30 12.68 -3.73 6.99
C CYS A 30 11.97 -2.38 6.81
N LYS A 31 12.41 -1.34 7.50
CA LYS A 31 11.91 0.04 7.28
C LYS A 31 12.18 0.52 5.86
N ASP A 32 13.40 0.31 5.35
CA ASP A 32 13.78 0.74 4.00
C ASP A 32 13.01 -0.04 2.91
N ILE A 33 12.74 -1.33 3.13
CA ILE A 33 11.92 -2.14 2.21
C ILE A 33 10.49 -1.61 2.16
N ASP A 34 9.90 -1.30 3.32
CA ASP A 34 8.55 -0.72 3.37
C ASP A 34 8.50 0.61 2.61
N MET A 35 9.50 1.48 2.84
CA MET A 35 9.65 2.73 2.10
C MET A 35 9.75 2.48 0.58
N GLY A 36 10.52 1.49 0.14
CA GLY A 36 10.61 1.12 -1.27
C GLY A 36 9.25 0.68 -1.86
N LYS A 37 8.43 -0.05 -1.09
CA LYS A 37 7.07 -0.43 -1.51
C LYS A 37 6.15 0.78 -1.66
N TRP A 38 6.26 1.78 -0.79
CA TRP A 38 5.54 3.05 -0.95
C TRP A 38 5.97 3.79 -2.22
N LEU A 39 7.27 3.96 -2.42
CA LEU A 39 7.82 4.72 -3.57
C LEU A 39 7.54 4.06 -4.92
N THR A 40 7.32 2.74 -4.94
CA THR A 40 7.03 1.98 -6.17
C THR A 40 5.54 1.80 -6.42
N GLY A 41 4.65 2.36 -5.57
CA GLY A 41 3.21 2.18 -5.72
C GLY A 41 2.73 0.76 -5.44
N HIS A 42 3.55 -0.08 -4.77
CA HIS A 42 3.16 -1.45 -4.43
C HIS A 42 1.95 -1.48 -3.47
N TYR A 43 1.85 -0.48 -2.60
CA TYR A 43 0.67 -0.24 -1.80
C TYR A 43 -0.33 0.59 -2.59
N GLN A 44 -1.24 -0.10 -3.26
CA GLN A 44 -2.34 0.50 -4.02
C GLN A 44 -3.66 -0.16 -3.63
N ILE A 45 -4.73 0.63 -3.66
CA ILE A 45 -6.10 0.13 -3.57
C ILE A 45 -6.67 0.28 -4.97
N GLN A 46 -7.05 -0.83 -5.56
CA GLN A 46 -7.67 -0.86 -6.88
C GLN A 46 -9.17 -1.09 -6.72
N ARG A 47 -9.94 -0.45 -7.61
CA ARG A 47 -11.36 -0.69 -7.80
C ARG A 47 -11.62 -0.87 -9.30
N ASP A 48 -12.73 -1.52 -9.63
CA ASP A 48 -13.20 -1.55 -11.01
C ASP A 48 -13.59 -0.14 -11.46
N LEU A 49 -13.31 0.17 -12.72
CA LEU A 49 -13.69 1.44 -13.33
C LEU A 49 -15.20 1.46 -13.58
N GLU A 50 -15.84 2.55 -13.17
CA GLU A 50 -17.24 2.82 -13.46
C GLU A 50 -17.36 3.80 -14.63
N ILE A 51 -18.56 3.90 -15.22
CA ILE A 51 -18.81 4.79 -16.36
C ILE A 51 -18.48 6.24 -15.96
N GLU A 52 -18.85 6.64 -14.75
CA GLU A 52 -18.53 7.94 -14.19
C GLU A 52 -17.02 8.23 -14.18
N ASP A 53 -16.17 7.25 -13.82
CA ASP A 53 -14.71 7.42 -13.84
C ASP A 53 -14.19 7.66 -15.28
N LEU A 54 -14.79 6.96 -16.25
CA LEU A 54 -14.43 7.08 -17.67
C LEU A 54 -14.82 8.46 -18.21
N LEU A 55 -16.02 8.94 -17.87
CA LEU A 55 -16.52 10.26 -18.26
C LEU A 55 -15.72 11.40 -17.61
N GLU A 56 -15.26 11.21 -16.37
CA GLU A 56 -14.39 12.17 -15.69
C GLU A 56 -13.00 12.26 -16.35
N ALA A 57 -12.44 11.12 -16.75
CA ALA A 57 -11.14 11.06 -17.41
C ALA A 57 -11.18 11.58 -18.86
N ASP A 58 -12.23 11.23 -19.59
CA ASP A 58 -12.48 11.63 -20.97
C ASP A 58 -14.01 11.71 -21.22
N PRO A 59 -14.59 12.94 -21.27
CA PRO A 59 -16.02 13.13 -21.47
C PRO A 59 -16.58 12.58 -22.80
N GLU A 60 -15.72 12.26 -23.77
CA GLU A 60 -16.09 11.70 -25.07
C GLU A 60 -15.88 10.17 -25.14
N ALA A 61 -15.49 9.53 -24.03
CA ALA A 61 -15.15 8.09 -23.99
C ALA A 61 -16.33 7.12 -24.18
N ILE A 62 -17.57 7.60 -24.34
CA ILE A 62 -18.72 6.73 -24.61
C ILE A 62 -18.65 6.27 -26.08
N PRO A 63 -18.53 4.95 -26.37
CA PRO A 63 -18.56 4.45 -27.75
C PRO A 63 -19.91 4.78 -28.39
N GLU A 64 -19.89 5.45 -29.55
CA GLU A 64 -21.10 5.85 -30.29
C GLU A 64 -22.06 4.69 -30.58
N ASP A 65 -21.55 3.46 -30.61
CA ASP A 65 -22.26 2.21 -30.93
C ASP A 65 -23.20 1.70 -29.82
N THR A 66 -23.28 2.39 -28.67
CA THR A 66 -24.26 2.09 -27.60
C THR A 66 -25.53 2.93 -27.68
N ARG A 67 -25.66 3.80 -28.70
CA ARG A 67 -26.90 4.52 -29.01
C ARG A 67 -27.81 3.67 -29.91
N GLU A 68 -28.61 2.80 -29.32
CA GLU A 68 -29.89 2.33 -29.90
C GLU A 68 -31.05 2.66 -28.96
#